data_AF-A0A2T6VRD3-F1
#
_entry.id   AF-A0A2T6VRD3-F1
#
_cell.length_a   1.000
_cell.length_b   1.000
_cell.length_c   1.000
_cell.angle_alpha   90.00
_cell.angle_beta   90.00
_cell.angle_gamma   90.00
#
_symmetry.space_group_name_H-M   'P 1'
#
loop_
_entity.id
_entity.type
_entity.pdbx_description
1 polymer ?
#
loop_
_entity_poly.entity_id
_entity_poly.type
_entity_poly.pdbx_seq_one_letter_code
_entity_poly.pdbx_strand_id
1 'polypeptide(L)'
;MVVLHSHLENALNQLKELIDLTERDTRDIKLAKHTEIFERNHQKQLAIQAFEKEKANIDAQILSLKNQFPNKEMSGLLDEKTSDFLNQMRESLLVLKEKNLIYSRMAFAVSEFYSSLIQ
;
A
#
# COMPACT_ATOMS: atom_id res chain seq x y z
N MET A 1 -4.63 -16.21 15.81
CA MET A 1 -4.69 -16.41 14.34
C MET A 1 -5.78 -15.61 13.67
N VAL A 2 -7.06 -15.74 14.03
CA VAL A 2 -8.17 -14.98 13.40
C VAL A 2 -7.93 -13.46 13.38
N VAL A 3 -7.44 -12.89 14.49
CA VAL A 3 -7.16 -11.45 14.57
C VAL A 3 -6.01 -11.04 13.62
N LEU A 4 -4.95 -11.84 13.54
CA LEU A 4 -3.81 -11.61 12.64
C LEU A 4 -4.25 -11.67 11.17
N HIS A 5 -5.08 -12.65 10.83
CA HIS A 5 -5.67 -12.77 9.49
C HIS A 5 -6.49 -11.53 9.13
N SER A 6 -7.29 -11.03 10.06
CA SER A 6 -8.10 -9.82 9.84
C SER A 6 -7.25 -8.59 9.56
N HIS A 7 -6.18 -8.35 10.33
CA HIS A 7 -5.28 -7.23 10.05
C HIS A 7 -4.55 -7.37 8.71
N LEU A 8 -4.11 -8.58 8.36
CA LEU A 8 -3.47 -8.86 7.07
C LEU A 8 -4.42 -8.62 5.89
N GLU A 9 -5.66 -9.09 5.99
CA GLU A 9 -6.69 -8.88 4.97
C GLU A 9 -7.02 -7.39 4.82
N ASN A 10 -7.16 -6.66 5.93
CA ASN A 10 -7.38 -5.22 5.90
C ASN A 10 -6.22 -4.48 5.26
N ALA A 11 -4.97 -4.83 5.61
CA ALA A 11 -3.77 -4.25 4.99
C ALA A 11 -3.73 -4.51 3.48
N LEU A 12 -4.06 -5.72 3.04
CA LEU A 12 -4.17 -6.08 1.62
C LEU A 12 -5.23 -5.24 0.90
N ASN A 13 -6.38 -5.01 1.53
CA ASN A 13 -7.44 -4.17 0.95
C ASN A 13 -6.98 -2.71 0.81
N GLN A 14 -6.27 -2.16 1.79
CA GLN A 14 -5.69 -0.82 1.67
C GLN A 14 -4.67 -0.72 0.54
N LEU A 15 -3.83 -1.74 0.36
CA LEU A 15 -2.87 -1.77 -0.77
C LEU A 15 -3.57 -1.82 -2.12
N LYS A 16 -4.62 -2.63 -2.26
CA LYS A 16 -5.42 -2.70 -3.50
C LYS A 16 -6.07 -1.36 -3.82
N GLU A 17 -6.62 -0.68 -2.82
CA GLU A 17 -7.19 0.66 -2.98
C GLU A 17 -6.13 1.67 -3.43
N LEU A 18 -4.94 1.67 -2.80
CA LEU A 18 -3.84 2.55 -3.19
C LEU A 18 -3.37 2.30 -4.62
N ILE A 19 -3.34 1.04 -5.05
CA ILE A 19 -3.01 0.67 -6.44
C ILE A 19 -4.07 1.22 -7.39
N ASP A 20 -5.37 1.01 -7.13
CA ASP A 20 -6.44 1.52 -7.99
C ASP A 20 -6.41 3.05 -8.10
N LEU A 21 -6.29 3.76 -6.97
CA LEU A 21 -6.19 5.22 -6.96
C LEU A 21 -4.99 5.71 -7.77
N THR A 22 -3.83 5.04 -7.64
CA THR A 22 -2.62 5.39 -8.40
C THR A 22 -2.77 5.12 -9.90
N GLU A 23 -3.45 4.04 -10.28
CA GLU A 23 -3.73 3.74 -11.68
C GLU A 23 -4.74 4.74 -12.28
N ARG A 24 -5.74 5.15 -11.51
CA ARG A 24 -6.68 6.22 -11.89
C ARG A 24 -5.95 7.55 -12.08
N ASP A 25 -5.05 7.91 -11.17
CA ASP A 25 -4.20 9.09 -11.31
C ASP A 25 -3.33 9.03 -12.57
N THR A 26 -2.78 7.86 -12.87
CA THR A 26 -2.01 7.63 -14.11
C THR A 26 -2.85 7.78 -15.38
N ARG A 27 -4.14 7.43 -15.34
CA ARG A 27 -5.06 7.66 -16.46
C ARG A 27 -5.42 9.14 -16.59
N ASP A 28 -5.80 9.76 -15.48
CA ASP A 28 -6.31 11.12 -15.45
C ASP A 28 -5.23 12.17 -15.73
N ILE A 29 -3.97 11.91 -15.36
CA ILE A 29 -2.87 12.83 -15.68
C ILE A 29 -2.64 12.94 -17.19
N LYS A 30 -2.85 11.85 -17.94
CA LYS A 30 -2.76 11.84 -19.41
C LYS A 30 -3.92 12.61 -20.06
N LEU A 31 -5.03 12.76 -19.35
CA LEU A 31 -6.22 13.48 -19.79
C LEU A 31 -6.28 14.91 -19.23
N ALA A 32 -5.23 15.37 -18.55
CA ALA A 32 -5.16 16.67 -17.87
C ALA A 32 -6.30 16.90 -16.84
N LYS A 33 -6.82 15.82 -16.23
CA LYS A 33 -7.86 15.85 -15.20
C LYS A 33 -7.27 16.11 -13.81
N HIS A 34 -6.70 17.29 -13.63
CA HIS A 34 -5.92 17.62 -12.44
C HIS A 34 -6.78 17.74 -11.17
N THR A 35 -7.99 18.28 -11.26
CA THR A 35 -8.90 18.42 -10.11
C THR A 35 -9.20 17.07 -9.47
N GLU A 36 -9.52 16.07 -10.28
CA GLU A 36 -9.85 14.72 -9.83
C GLU A 36 -8.65 14.02 -9.18
N ILE A 37 -7.44 14.29 -9.65
CA ILE A 37 -6.19 13.81 -9.02
C ILE A 37 -6.01 14.46 -7.65
N PHE A 38 -6.25 15.77 -7.53
CA PHE A 38 -6.13 16.47 -6.25
C PHE A 38 -7.14 15.97 -5.22
N GLU A 39 -8.40 15.75 -5.60
CA GLU A 39 -9.43 15.22 -4.71
C GLU A 39 -9.08 13.82 -4.18
N ARG A 40 -8.47 12.97 -5.01
CA ARG A 40 -8.01 11.63 -4.61
C ARG A 40 -6.82 11.62 -3.67
N ASN A 41 -6.08 12.73 -3.52
CA ASN A 41 -4.97 12.79 -2.58
C ASN A 41 -5.41 12.54 -1.14
N HIS A 42 -6.58 13.06 -0.75
CA HIS A 42 -7.12 12.82 0.59
C HIS A 42 -7.45 11.33 0.80
N GLN A 43 -8.06 10.69 -0.21
CA GLN A 43 -8.37 9.25 -0.16
C GLN A 43 -7.11 8.39 -0.04
N LYS A 44 -6.06 8.70 -0.83
CA LYS A 44 -4.76 8.02 -0.72
C LYS A 44 -4.13 8.21 0.66
N GLN A 45 -4.20 9.41 1.22
CA GLN A 45 -3.65 9.68 2.56
C GLN A 45 -4.36 8.84 3.64
N LEU A 46 -5.69 8.75 3.59
CA LEU A 46 -6.45 7.91 4.51
C LEU A 46 -6.09 6.43 4.36
N ALA A 47 -5.98 5.93 3.13
CA ALA A 47 -5.60 4.54 2.86
C ALA A 47 -4.16 4.23 3.32
N ILE A 48 -3.20 5.16 3.17
CA ILE A 48 -1.83 5.04 3.70
C ILE A 48 -1.87 4.93 5.22
N GLN A 49 -2.57 5.83 5.91
CA GLN A 49 -2.66 5.83 7.37
C GLN A 49 -3.31 4.54 7.88
N ALA A 50 -4.36 4.07 7.20
CA ALA A 50 -5.00 2.80 7.52
C ALA A 50 -4.03 1.63 7.34
N PHE A 51 -3.30 1.57 6.22
CA PHE A 51 -2.29 0.53 5.99
C PHE A 51 -1.20 0.53 7.06
N GLU A 52 -0.64 1.69 7.40
CA GLU A 52 0.41 1.81 8.43
C GLU A 52 -0.07 1.33 9.80
N LYS A 53 -1.32 1.65 10.16
CA LYS A 53 -1.94 1.16 11.39
C LYS A 53 -2.08 -0.36 11.39
N GLU A 54 -2.58 -0.94 10.30
CA GLU A 54 -2.72 -2.40 10.20
C GLU A 54 -1.35 -3.09 10.23
N LYS A 55 -0.33 -2.52 9.57
CA LYS A 55 1.05 -3.00 9.64
C LYS A 55 1.58 -3.02 11.07
N ALA A 56 1.38 -1.95 11.84
CA ALA A 56 1.80 -1.90 13.23
C ALA A 56 1.11 -2.98 14.10
N ASN A 57 -0.18 -3.23 13.86
CA ASN A 57 -0.93 -4.29 14.54
C ASN A 57 -0.43 -5.69 14.19
N ILE A 58 -0.10 -5.93 12.91
CA ILE A 58 0.50 -7.18 12.43
C ILE A 58 1.84 -7.42 13.14
N ASP A 59 2.72 -6.42 13.14
CA ASP A 59 4.04 -6.49 13.78
C ASP A 59 3.91 -6.82 15.27
N ALA A 60 2.99 -6.16 15.98
CA ALA A 60 2.71 -6.42 17.40
C ALA A 60 2.22 -7.86 17.66
N GLN A 61 1.36 -8.40 16.80
CA GLN A 61 0.86 -9.77 16.94
C GLN A 61 1.91 -10.82 16.63
N ILE A 62 2.74 -10.62 15.61
CA ILE A 62 3.86 -11.51 15.29
C ILE A 62 4.85 -11.55 16.46
N LEU A 63 5.17 -10.38 17.05
CA LEU A 63 6.02 -10.31 18.24
C LEU A 63 5.39 -11.04 19.43
N SER A 64 4.09 -10.86 19.66
CA SER A 64 3.36 -11.57 20.73
C SER A 64 3.41 -13.09 20.55
N LEU A 65 3.21 -13.59 19.32
CA LEU A 65 3.30 -15.02 19.00
C LEU A 65 4.70 -15.58 19.26
N LYS A 66 5.75 -14.84 18.85
CA LYS A 66 7.14 -15.23 19.09
C LYS A 66 7.46 -15.29 20.59
N ASN A 67 7.00 -14.32 21.37
CA ASN A 67 7.22 -14.29 22.81
C ASN A 67 6.46 -15.39 23.55
N GLN A 68 5.27 -15.77 23.07
CA GLN A 68 4.47 -16.85 23.66
C GLN A 68 5.08 -18.24 23.37
N PHE A 69 5.79 -18.38 22.26
CA PHE A 69 6.41 -19.65 21.83
C PHE A 69 7.89 -19.46 21.47
N PRO A 70 8.76 -19.13 22.45
CA PRO A 70 10.15 -18.75 22.20
C PRO A 70 11.01 -19.86 21.59
N ASN A 71 10.61 -21.13 21.78
CA ASN A 71 11.34 -22.30 21.30
C ASN A 71 10.81 -22.83 19.95
N LYS A 72 9.83 -22.16 19.32
CA LYS A 72 9.31 -22.54 18.01
C LYS A 72 9.84 -21.58 16.95
N GLU A 73 10.29 -22.17 15.85
CA GLU A 73 10.62 -21.42 14.63
C GLU A 73 9.38 -20.72 14.08
N MET A 74 9.57 -19.55 13.46
CA MET A 74 8.48 -18.72 12.95
C MET A 74 7.61 -19.46 11.92
N SER A 75 8.22 -20.32 11.10
CA SER A 75 7.53 -21.19 10.14
C SER A 75 6.59 -22.21 10.80
N GLY A 76 6.82 -22.55 12.08
CA GLY A 76 5.94 -23.40 12.88
C GLY A 76 4.92 -22.61 13.71
N LEU A 77 4.95 -21.28 13.66
CA LEU A 77 4.02 -20.37 14.35
C LEU A 77 2.97 -19.78 13.42
N LEU A 78 3.34 -19.56 12.16
CA LEU A 78 2.44 -19.04 11.14
C LEU A 78 1.76 -20.20 10.41
N ASP A 79 0.44 -20.12 10.27
CA ASP A 79 -0.28 -21.05 9.41
C ASP A 79 -0.09 -20.69 7.93
N GLU A 80 -0.47 -21.62 7.05
CA GLU A 80 -0.36 -21.47 5.60
C GLU A 80 -1.07 -20.20 5.11
N LYS A 81 -2.25 -19.90 5.68
CA LYS A 81 -3.04 -18.71 5.35
C LYS A 81 -2.30 -17.41 5.69
N THR A 82 -1.67 -17.34 6.86
CA THR A 82 -0.87 -16.16 7.24
C THR A 82 0.31 -15.98 6.29
N SER A 83 0.98 -17.08 5.93
CA SER A 83 2.11 -17.05 4.99
C SER A 83 1.69 -16.58 3.60
N ASP A 84 0.53 -17.06 3.12
CA ASP A 84 -0.06 -16.63 1.86
C ASP A 84 -0.40 -15.13 1.86
N PHE A 85 -1.06 -14.62 2.91
CA PHE A 85 -1.36 -13.20 3.02
C PHE A 85 -0.11 -12.32 3.09
N LEU A 86 0.94 -12.73 3.79
CA LEU A 86 2.21 -12.01 3.82
C LEU A 86 2.88 -11.98 2.43
N ASN A 87 2.81 -13.07 1.69
CA ASN A 87 3.30 -13.13 0.31
C ASN A 87 2.51 -12.19 -0.61
N GLN A 88 1.19 -12.23 -0.56
CA GLN A 88 0.32 -11.32 -1.32
C GLN A 88 0.59 -9.85 -0.96
N MET A 89 0.88 -9.56 0.31
CA MET A 89 1.14 -8.21 0.78
C MET A 89 2.47 -7.70 0.22
N ARG A 90 3.51 -8.55 0.23
CA ARG A 90 4.80 -8.26 -0.41
C ARG A 90 4.64 -7.99 -1.90
N GLU A 91 3.89 -8.82 -2.62
CA GLU A 91 3.65 -8.64 -4.06
C GLU A 91 2.87 -7.35 -4.35
N SER A 92 1.82 -7.07 -3.57
CA SER A 92 1.02 -5.85 -3.70
C SER A 92 1.86 -4.59 -3.46
N LEU A 93 2.78 -4.61 -2.48
CA LEU A 93 3.72 -3.50 -2.25
C LEU A 93 4.67 -3.27 -3.43
N LEU A 94 5.15 -4.34 -4.07
CA LEU A 94 5.98 -4.24 -5.28
C LEU A 94 5.21 -3.63 -6.45
N VAL A 95 3.97 -4.06 -6.66
CA VAL A 95 3.08 -3.49 -7.67
C VAL A 95 2.81 -2.01 -7.38
N LEU A 96 2.45 -1.66 -6.14
CA LEU A 96 2.22 -0.26 -5.76
C LEU A 96 3.45 0.61 -6.01
N LYS A 97 4.66 0.12 -5.67
CA LYS A 97 5.92 0.82 -5.95
C LYS A 97 6.11 1.08 -7.44
N GLU A 98 5.88 0.07 -8.28
CA GLU A 98 6.00 0.20 -9.73
C GLU A 98 5.01 1.23 -10.30
N LYS A 99 3.73 1.12 -9.92
CA LYS A 99 2.68 2.02 -10.40
C LYS A 99 2.91 3.45 -9.96
N ASN A 100 3.33 3.65 -8.70
CA ASN A 100 3.65 4.97 -8.18
C ASN A 100 4.89 5.58 -8.84
N LEU A 101 5.89 4.77 -9.21
CA LEU A 101 7.05 5.24 -9.98
C LEU A 101 6.64 5.75 -11.36
N ILE A 102 5.71 5.05 -12.04
CA ILE A 102 5.19 5.49 -13.34
C ILE A 102 4.44 6.81 -13.18
N TYR A 103 3.53 6.89 -12.21
CA TYR A 103 2.74 8.09 -11.95
C TYR A 103 3.63 9.29 -11.59
N SER A 104 4.58 9.13 -10.66
CA SER A 104 5.48 10.21 -10.23
C SER A 104 6.32 10.80 -11.36
N ARG A 105 6.80 9.96 -12.30
CA ARG A 105 7.51 10.43 -13.50
C ARG A 105 6.63 11.32 -14.38
N MET A 106 5.35 10.96 -14.55
CA MET A 106 4.38 11.77 -15.30
C MET A 106 4.07 13.08 -14.58
N ALA A 107 3.81 13.02 -13.28
CA ALA A 107 3.56 14.20 -12.45
C ALA A 107 4.74 15.18 -12.50
N PHE A 108 5.96 14.67 -12.43
CA PHE A 108 7.17 15.48 -12.58
C PHE A 108 7.26 16.14 -13.96
N ALA A 109 7.07 15.38 -15.05
CA ALA A 109 7.12 15.94 -16.41
C ALA A 109 6.07 17.03 -16.63
N VAL A 110 4.86 16.87 -16.09
CA VAL A 110 3.80 17.89 -16.14
C VAL A 110 4.21 19.12 -15.33
N SER A 111 4.77 18.95 -14.13
CA SER A 111 5.25 20.04 -13.29
C SER A 111 6.36 20.85 -13.97
N GLU A 112 7.31 20.17 -14.62
CA GLU A 112 8.39 20.81 -15.37
C GLU A 112 7.85 21.62 -16.55
N PHE A 113 6.89 21.06 -17.31
CA PHE A 113 6.24 21.77 -18.42
C PHE A 113 5.53 23.04 -17.96
N TYR A 114 4.77 22.99 -16.86
CA TYR A 114 4.15 24.20 -16.32
C TYR A 114 5.18 25.23 -15.85
N SER A 115 6.27 24.76 -15.24
CA SER A 115 7.35 25.64 -14.78
C SER A 115 8.05 26.33 -15.95
N SER A 116 8.26 25.64 -17.07
CA SER A 116 8.88 26.21 -18.27
C SER A 116 8.01 27.22 -19.02
N LEU A 117 6.68 27.23 -18.78
CA LEU A 117 5.77 28.22 -19.38
C LEU A 117 5.68 29.53 -18.57
N ILE A 118 6.08 29.50 -17.29
CA ILE A 118 6.03 30.65 -16.39
C ILE A 118 7.38 31.41 -16.38
N GLN A 119 8.47 30.72 -16.72
CA GLN A 119 9.80 31.31 -16.97
C GLN A 119 9.86 32.01 -18.33
#